data_AF-A0A444UFX4-F1
#
_entry.id   AF-A0A444UFX4-F1
#
_cell.length_a   1.000
_cell.length_b   1.000
_cell.length_c   1.000
_cell.angle_alpha   90.00
_cell.angle_beta   90.00
_cell.angle_gamma   90.00
#
_symmetry.space_group_name_H-M   'P 1'
#
loop_
_entity.id
_entity.type
_entity.pdbx_description
1 polymer ?
#
loop_
_entity_poly.entity_id
_entity_poly.type
_entity_poly.pdbx_seq_one_letter_code
_entity_poly.pdbx_strand_id
1 'polypeptide(L)'
;MPQINAVAVIQISLLLSALPAQYLICKWTGSNVAQQQRATRRLLSTWNNFRTSYLNLDAWLDWLRHWVSKFTSTAASEEDDPQGESPALEVLLFQNEKEYFGGSADIRSPRDPAVLYRVGQVVREKDKEMIGVIVGWDERLKAPPEWTAKMYSDKKHLEDVPHYKVIFNGPNPKAILVGYIPQTALEGVTGIKPDIPTLDSYFTHFDGERFIMQAWLKALYPHD
;
A
#
# COMPACT_ATOMS: atom_id res chain seq x y z
N MET A 1 21.79 11.70 12.49
CA MET A 1 20.48 12.38 12.53
C MET A 1 20.61 13.71 11.79
N PRO A 2 19.98 13.90 10.61
CA PRO A 2 19.96 15.21 9.98
C PRO A 2 18.88 16.05 10.65
N GLN A 3 19.27 17.14 11.32
CA GLN A 3 18.32 18.08 11.89
C GLN A 3 17.64 18.84 10.75
N ILE A 4 16.31 18.87 10.76
CA ILE A 4 15.54 19.72 9.86
C ILE A 4 15.86 21.16 10.23
N ASN A 5 16.77 21.77 9.48
CA ASN A 5 17.14 23.16 9.66
C ASN A 5 15.89 24.02 9.45
N ALA A 6 15.66 25.01 10.34
CA ALA A 6 14.54 25.96 10.23
C ALA A 6 14.44 26.62 8.84
N VAL A 7 15.57 26.71 8.14
CA VAL A 7 15.68 27.16 6.75
C VAL A 7 14.88 26.27 5.78
N ALA A 8 14.89 24.95 5.94
CA ALA A 8 14.15 24.01 5.10
C ALA A 8 12.63 24.16 5.28
N VAL A 9 12.18 24.37 6.51
CA VAL A 9 10.76 24.63 6.81
C VAL A 9 10.31 25.94 6.18
N ILE A 10 11.13 27.00 6.27
CA ILE A 10 10.84 28.28 5.61
C ILE A 10 10.80 28.10 4.09
N GLN A 11 11.74 27.36 3.50
CA GLN A 11 11.76 27.08 2.06
C GLN A 11 10.50 26.32 1.59
N ILE A 12 10.04 25.33 2.34
CA ILE A 12 8.83 24.56 2.04
C ILE A 12 7.58 25.45 2.19
N SER A 13 7.51 26.27 3.24
CA SER A 13 6.40 27.22 3.41
C SER A 13 6.37 28.27 2.29
N LEU A 14 7.53 28.72 1.83
CA LEU A 14 7.66 29.64 0.71
C LEU A 14 7.17 28.99 -0.59
N LEU A 15 7.58 27.74 -0.86
CA LEU A 15 7.14 26.96 -2.01
C LEU A 15 5.64 26.71 -2.01
N LEU A 16 5.06 26.38 -0.85
CA LEU A 16 3.60 26.20 -0.71
C LEU A 16 2.83 27.50 -0.90
N SER A 17 3.41 28.64 -0.50
CA SER A 17 2.79 29.97 -0.70
C SER A 17 2.96 30.51 -2.12
N ALA A 18 3.89 29.97 -2.91
CA ALA A 18 4.19 30.43 -4.26
C ALA A 18 3.00 30.25 -5.21
N LEU A 19 2.27 29.14 -5.11
CA LEU A 19 1.07 28.88 -5.93
C LEU A 19 -0.08 29.87 -5.68
N PRO A 20 -0.53 30.10 -4.44
CA PRO A 20 -1.55 31.12 -4.17
C PRO A 20 -1.05 32.55 -4.48
N ALA A 21 0.24 32.83 -4.29
CA ALA A 21 0.82 34.12 -4.66
C ALA A 21 0.83 34.34 -6.19
N GLN A 22 1.25 33.33 -6.98
CA GLN A 22 1.19 33.35 -8.45
C GLN A 22 -0.23 33.57 -8.95
N TYR A 23 -1.21 32.90 -8.34
CA TYR A 23 -2.63 33.10 -8.65
C TYR A 23 -3.11 34.54 -8.37
N LEU A 24 -2.72 35.12 -7.23
CA LEU A 24 -3.08 36.51 -6.89
C LEU A 24 -2.44 37.52 -7.84
N ILE A 25 -1.17 37.29 -8.23
CA ILE A 25 -0.44 38.15 -9.18
C ILE A 25 -1.07 38.07 -10.57
N CYS A 26 -1.40 36.86 -11.06
CA CYS A 26 -2.13 36.68 -12.33
C CYS A 26 -3.51 37.34 -12.33
N LYS A 27 -4.21 37.35 -11.18
CA LYS A 27 -5.53 38.00 -11.03
C LYS A 27 -5.45 39.53 -11.11
N TRP A 28 -4.33 40.12 -10.69
CA TRP A 28 -4.14 41.58 -10.68
C TRP A 28 -3.65 42.13 -12.02
N THR A 29 -2.99 41.32 -12.84
CA THR A 29 -2.40 41.77 -14.12
C THR A 29 -3.22 41.41 -15.37
N GLY A 30 -4.21 40.52 -15.29
CA GLY A 30 -4.97 40.00 -16.44
C GLY A 30 -6.41 40.52 -16.58
N SER A 31 -6.56 41.65 -17.28
CA SER A 31 -7.71 42.11 -18.11
C SER A 31 -9.17 41.60 -17.90
N ASN A 32 -10.08 42.59 -17.84
CA ASN A 32 -11.54 42.62 -18.12
C ASN A 32 -12.53 42.28 -16.98
N VAL A 33 -13.13 43.34 -16.41
CA VAL A 33 -13.99 43.37 -15.21
C VAL A 33 -15.24 42.49 -15.34
N ALA A 34 -15.83 42.38 -16.55
CA ALA A 34 -17.07 41.63 -16.77
C ALA A 34 -16.86 40.10 -16.78
N GLN A 35 -15.68 39.63 -17.19
CA GLN A 35 -15.32 38.21 -17.25
C GLN A 35 -14.87 37.71 -15.87
N GLN A 36 -14.22 38.59 -15.10
CA GLN A 36 -13.79 38.38 -13.73
C GLN A 36 -14.98 38.11 -12.80
N GLN A 37 -16.11 38.83 -12.94
CA GLN A 37 -17.30 38.64 -12.10
C GLN A 37 -18.04 37.31 -12.32
N ARG A 38 -18.03 36.78 -13.55
CA ARG A 38 -18.68 35.50 -13.86
C ARG A 38 -17.83 34.30 -13.41
N ALA A 39 -16.51 34.41 -13.50
CA ALA A 39 -15.58 33.42 -12.98
C ALA A 39 -15.56 33.40 -11.45
N THR A 40 -15.60 34.57 -10.79
CA THR A 40 -15.62 34.65 -9.32
C THR A 40 -16.91 34.10 -8.72
N ARG A 41 -18.07 34.31 -9.35
CA ARG A 41 -19.34 33.72 -8.87
C ARG A 41 -19.34 32.20 -8.95
N ARG A 42 -18.79 31.61 -10.02
CA ARG A 42 -18.65 30.15 -10.15
C ARG A 42 -17.65 29.58 -9.14
N LEU A 43 -16.55 30.28 -8.89
CA LEU A 43 -15.56 29.86 -7.89
C LEU A 43 -16.06 30.04 -6.46
N LEU A 44 -16.85 31.07 -6.16
CA LEU A 44 -17.47 31.26 -4.85
C LEU A 44 -18.50 30.17 -4.54
N SER A 45 -19.32 29.75 -5.52
CA SER A 45 -20.22 28.62 -5.32
C SER A 45 -19.46 27.30 -5.18
N THR A 46 -18.36 27.14 -5.91
CA THR A 46 -17.49 25.95 -5.79
C THR A 46 -16.78 25.93 -4.44
N TRP A 47 -16.30 27.08 -3.94
CA TRP A 47 -15.68 27.24 -2.63
C TRP A 47 -16.67 26.99 -1.49
N ASN A 48 -17.91 27.48 -1.60
CA ASN A 48 -18.91 27.26 -0.57
C ASN A 48 -19.30 25.79 -0.47
N ASN A 49 -19.44 25.11 -1.62
CA ASN A 49 -19.70 23.66 -1.69
C ASN A 49 -18.48 22.85 -1.22
N PHE A 50 -17.27 23.31 -1.50
CA PHE A 50 -16.04 22.68 -1.00
C PHE A 50 -15.92 22.84 0.52
N ARG A 51 -16.23 24.02 1.07
CA ARG A 51 -16.27 24.28 2.51
C ARG A 51 -17.31 23.43 3.23
N THR A 52 -18.50 23.24 2.66
CA THR A 52 -19.52 22.40 3.31
C THR A 52 -19.26 20.90 3.16
N SER A 53 -18.65 20.46 2.05
CA SER A 53 -18.40 19.03 1.80
C SER A 53 -17.06 18.52 2.34
N TYR A 54 -15.99 19.33 2.27
CA TYR A 54 -14.63 18.93 2.68
C TYR A 54 -14.20 19.52 4.02
N LEU A 55 -14.80 20.63 4.48
CA LEU A 55 -14.56 21.21 5.81
C LEU A 55 -15.72 20.94 6.78
N ASN A 56 -16.43 19.82 6.62
CA ASN A 56 -17.33 19.33 7.67
C ASN A 56 -16.47 18.76 8.80
N LEU A 57 -16.10 19.63 9.73
CA LEU A 57 -15.18 19.37 10.84
C LEU A 57 -15.60 18.16 11.67
N ASP A 58 -16.89 17.88 11.83
CA ASP A 58 -17.36 16.72 12.60
C ASP A 58 -17.15 15.40 11.86
N ALA A 59 -17.38 15.36 10.55
CA ALA A 59 -17.08 14.18 9.73
C ALA A 59 -15.56 13.94 9.62
N TRP A 60 -14.78 15.03 9.54
CA TRP A 60 -13.32 14.97 9.53
C TRP A 60 -12.77 14.55 10.90
N LEU A 61 -13.38 15.00 12.00
CA LEU A 61 -13.02 14.62 13.36
C LEU A 61 -13.44 13.19 13.68
N ASP A 62 -14.59 12.72 13.21
CA ASP A 62 -15.00 11.31 13.41
C ASP A 62 -14.18 10.37 12.54
N TRP A 63 -13.89 10.76 11.28
CA TRP A 63 -12.93 10.06 10.44
C TRP A 63 -11.54 10.04 11.07
N LEU A 64 -11.03 11.18 11.56
CA LEU A 64 -9.77 11.26 12.29
C LEU A 64 -9.81 10.46 13.59
N ARG A 65 -10.89 10.48 14.36
CA ARG A 65 -10.97 9.74 15.63
C ARG A 65 -11.01 8.23 15.38
N HIS A 66 -11.66 7.77 14.32
CA HIS A 66 -11.65 6.36 13.90
C HIS A 66 -10.29 5.95 13.32
N TRP A 67 -9.61 6.85 12.61
CA TRP A 67 -8.28 6.62 12.06
C TRP A 67 -7.21 6.64 13.15
N VAL A 68 -7.25 7.65 14.02
CA VAL A 68 -6.40 7.83 15.19
C VAL A 68 -6.66 6.73 16.21
N SER A 69 -7.89 6.25 16.47
CA SER A 69 -8.11 5.14 17.41
C SER A 69 -7.56 3.80 16.88
N LYS A 70 -7.65 3.56 15.57
CA LYS A 70 -6.98 2.41 14.92
C LYS A 70 -5.45 2.50 14.99
N PHE A 71 -4.89 3.72 14.98
CA PHE A 71 -3.44 3.94 15.06
C PHE A 71 -2.92 4.08 16.50
N THR A 72 -3.67 4.67 17.43
CA THR A 72 -3.25 4.92 18.82
C THR A 72 -3.38 3.68 19.70
N SER A 73 -4.31 2.78 19.41
CA SER A 73 -4.32 1.45 20.03
C SER A 73 -3.14 0.58 19.57
N THR A 74 -2.49 0.92 18.44
CA THR A 74 -1.26 0.27 17.95
C THR A 74 0.02 1.10 18.21
N ALA A 75 -0.08 2.33 18.74
CA ALA A 75 1.02 3.29 18.88
C ALA A 75 1.19 3.85 20.31
N ALA A 76 0.72 3.15 21.35
CA ALA A 76 1.05 3.54 22.74
C ALA A 76 2.47 3.13 23.16
N SER A 77 3.33 2.73 22.24
CA SER A 77 4.76 2.59 22.48
C SER A 77 5.54 3.02 21.23
N GLU A 78 6.48 3.94 21.48
CA GLU A 78 7.61 4.32 20.62
C GLU A 78 7.38 5.50 19.66
N GLU A 79 7.65 6.68 20.23
CA GLU A 79 8.45 7.81 19.70
C GLU A 79 8.72 7.90 18.19
N ASP A 80 8.00 8.83 17.56
CA ASP A 80 8.42 9.87 16.59
C ASP A 80 9.60 9.58 15.61
N ASP A 81 9.25 9.26 14.34
CA ASP A 81 10.08 9.53 13.15
C ASP A 81 9.20 10.04 11.99
N PRO A 82 9.39 11.27 11.46
CA PRO A 82 8.47 11.95 10.55
C PRO A 82 8.66 11.62 9.05
N GLN A 83 9.04 10.38 8.71
CA GLN A 83 8.96 9.85 7.35
C GLN A 83 8.08 8.60 7.36
N GLY A 84 6.81 8.80 7.02
CA GLY A 84 5.75 7.80 7.00
C GLY A 84 5.91 6.72 5.92
N GLU A 85 6.95 5.92 6.06
CA GLU A 85 7.01 4.56 5.55
C GLU A 85 7.12 3.65 6.79
N SER A 86 6.81 2.36 6.67
CA SER A 86 7.22 1.40 7.70
C SER A 86 8.48 0.69 7.20
N PRO A 87 9.68 1.31 7.29
CA PRO A 87 10.93 0.64 6.98
C PRO A 87 10.99 -0.69 7.69
N ALA A 88 10.57 -0.74 8.96
CA ALA A 88 10.64 -1.96 9.75
C ALA A 88 9.81 -3.12 9.17
N LEU A 89 8.60 -2.90 8.64
CA LEU A 89 7.78 -4.01 8.16
C LEU A 89 8.35 -4.64 6.88
N GLU A 90 8.67 -3.81 5.90
CA GLU A 90 9.26 -4.25 4.64
C GLU A 90 10.67 -4.78 4.86
N VAL A 91 11.48 -4.13 5.68
CA VAL A 91 12.81 -4.60 6.05
C VAL A 91 12.74 -5.94 6.77
N LEU A 92 11.79 -6.17 7.69
CA LEU A 92 11.61 -7.48 8.32
C LEU A 92 11.17 -8.56 7.31
N LEU A 93 10.30 -8.21 6.36
CA LEU A 93 9.90 -9.09 5.26
C LEU A 93 11.11 -9.45 4.39
N PHE A 94 11.97 -8.48 4.04
CA PHE A 94 13.17 -8.67 3.21
C PHE A 94 14.34 -9.32 3.95
N GLN A 95 14.54 -9.05 5.25
CA GLN A 95 15.65 -9.60 6.04
C GLN A 95 15.42 -11.07 6.41
N ASN A 96 14.16 -11.45 6.67
CA ASN A 96 13.80 -12.79 7.14
C ASN A 96 13.19 -13.67 6.04
N GLU A 97 13.40 -13.33 4.76
CA GLU A 97 12.87 -14.10 3.62
C GLU A 97 13.24 -15.57 3.67
N LYS A 98 14.39 -15.95 4.26
CA LYS A 98 14.89 -17.32 4.17
C LYS A 98 14.07 -18.34 4.97
N GLU A 99 13.25 -17.90 5.93
CA GLU A 99 12.50 -18.82 6.79
C GLU A 99 11.00 -18.49 6.87
N TYR A 100 10.64 -17.20 6.80
CA TYR A 100 9.29 -16.71 7.02
C TYR A 100 8.66 -16.13 5.75
N PHE A 101 7.37 -15.79 5.83
CA PHE A 101 6.65 -15.01 4.82
C PHE A 101 6.64 -15.65 3.43
N GLY A 102 6.55 -16.98 3.34
CA GLY A 102 6.52 -17.71 2.08
C GLY A 102 7.87 -17.74 1.33
N GLY A 103 8.99 -17.38 1.98
CA GLY A 103 10.32 -17.41 1.37
C GLY A 103 11.20 -18.60 1.79
N SER A 104 10.67 -19.53 2.57
CA SER A 104 11.39 -20.77 2.93
C SER A 104 11.83 -21.54 1.69
N ALA A 105 13.03 -22.11 1.71
CA ALA A 105 13.53 -22.99 0.64
C ALA A 105 12.88 -24.40 0.62
N ASP A 106 11.89 -24.64 1.47
CA ASP A 106 11.18 -25.90 1.59
C ASP A 106 10.32 -26.15 0.35
N ILE A 107 10.50 -27.31 -0.29
CA ILE A 107 9.70 -27.74 -1.44
C ILE A 107 8.27 -28.03 -0.99
N ARG A 108 7.30 -27.38 -1.61
CA ARG A 108 5.87 -27.51 -1.29
C ARG A 108 5.25 -28.68 -2.05
N SER A 109 5.46 -29.89 -1.52
CA SER A 109 4.93 -31.12 -2.08
C SER A 109 4.60 -32.14 -0.98
N PRO A 110 3.36 -32.67 -0.92
CA PRO A 110 2.22 -32.36 -1.79
C PRO A 110 1.66 -30.96 -1.51
N ARG A 111 0.92 -30.38 -2.46
CA ARG A 111 0.23 -29.11 -2.24
C ARG A 111 -0.93 -29.30 -1.27
N ASP A 112 -0.98 -28.52 -0.21
CA ASP A 112 -2.07 -28.58 0.76
C ASP A 112 -3.41 -28.20 0.06
N PRO A 113 -4.49 -29.00 0.23
CA PRO A 113 -5.78 -28.73 -0.39
C PRO A 113 -6.48 -27.47 0.13
N ALA A 114 -6.11 -26.95 1.31
CA ALA A 114 -6.64 -25.71 1.87
C ALA A 114 -6.10 -24.46 1.16
N VAL A 115 -4.98 -24.58 0.44
CA VAL A 115 -4.38 -23.50 -0.37
C VAL A 115 -5.20 -23.34 -1.65
N LEU A 116 -5.94 -22.24 -1.74
CA LEU A 116 -6.86 -21.97 -2.85
C LEU A 116 -6.19 -21.32 -4.05
N TYR A 117 -5.25 -20.41 -3.82
CA TYR A 117 -4.58 -19.64 -4.87
C TYR A 117 -3.21 -20.23 -5.20
N ARG A 118 -2.74 -20.00 -6.42
CA ARG A 118 -1.47 -20.54 -6.92
C ARG A 118 -0.42 -19.45 -7.09
N VAL A 119 0.85 -19.84 -7.01
CA VAL A 119 1.96 -18.96 -7.40
C VAL A 119 1.78 -18.51 -8.86
N GLY A 120 2.00 -17.22 -9.10
CA GLY A 120 1.80 -16.55 -10.38
C GLY A 120 0.38 -16.05 -10.62
N GLN A 121 -0.60 -16.41 -9.78
CA GLN A 121 -1.96 -15.92 -9.93
C GLN A 121 -2.06 -14.44 -9.54
N VAL A 122 -2.91 -13.71 -10.26
CA VAL A 122 -3.24 -12.31 -9.97
C VAL A 122 -4.39 -12.27 -8.95
N VAL A 123 -4.20 -11.48 -7.90
CA VAL A 123 -5.16 -11.34 -6.81
C VAL A 123 -5.40 -9.87 -6.47
N ARG A 124 -6.54 -9.58 -5.86
CA ARG A 124 -6.84 -8.30 -5.22
C ARG A 124 -6.88 -8.48 -3.70
N GLU A 125 -6.23 -7.58 -2.98
CA GLU A 125 -6.41 -7.42 -1.53
C GLU A 125 -7.74 -6.68 -1.28
N LYS A 126 -8.68 -7.33 -0.60
CA LYS A 126 -10.06 -6.81 -0.44
C LYS A 126 -10.11 -5.46 0.29
N ASP A 127 -9.28 -5.28 1.32
CA ASP A 127 -9.35 -4.09 2.17
C ASP A 127 -8.73 -2.85 1.52
N LYS A 128 -7.66 -3.02 0.72
CA LYS A 128 -6.96 -1.92 0.06
C LYS A 128 -7.29 -1.78 -1.42
N GLU A 129 -8.07 -2.71 -1.97
CA GLU A 129 -8.38 -2.86 -3.40
C GLU A 129 -7.14 -2.91 -4.31
N MET A 130 -5.99 -3.33 -3.77
CA MET A 130 -4.72 -3.40 -4.50
C MET A 130 -4.59 -4.69 -5.29
N ILE A 131 -4.15 -4.60 -6.55
CA ILE A 131 -3.88 -5.75 -7.41
C ILE A 131 -2.41 -6.15 -7.29
N GLY A 132 -2.17 -7.43 -7.02
CA GLY A 132 -0.84 -8.00 -6.88
C GLY A 132 -0.74 -9.40 -7.47
N VAL A 133 0.48 -9.93 -7.45
CA VAL A 133 0.81 -11.28 -7.94
C VAL A 133 1.36 -12.10 -6.80
N ILE A 134 0.84 -13.31 -6.63
CA ILE A 134 1.34 -14.25 -5.62
C ILE A 134 2.70 -14.77 -6.07
N VAL A 135 3.71 -14.61 -5.22
CA VAL A 135 5.07 -15.14 -5.44
C VAL A 135 5.44 -16.28 -4.50
N GLY A 136 4.61 -16.56 -3.50
CA GLY A 136 4.79 -17.67 -2.58
C GLY A 136 3.61 -17.80 -1.63
N TRP A 137 3.53 -18.93 -0.93
CA TRP A 137 2.51 -19.19 0.07
C TRP A 137 3.04 -20.07 1.21
N ASP A 138 2.39 -19.98 2.36
CA ASP A 138 2.54 -20.82 3.54
C ASP A 138 1.19 -21.46 3.89
N GLU A 139 1.19 -22.73 4.28
CA GLU A 139 -0.03 -23.48 4.66
C GLU A 139 -0.70 -22.87 5.89
N ARG A 140 0.11 -22.23 6.74
CA ARG A 140 -0.27 -21.57 7.99
C ARG A 140 0.56 -20.31 8.17
N LEU A 141 0.21 -19.47 9.14
CA LEU A 141 0.97 -18.28 9.46
C LEU A 141 2.41 -18.63 9.86
N LYS A 142 3.35 -18.43 8.94
CA LYS A 142 4.80 -18.50 9.22
C LYS A 142 5.41 -17.10 9.22
N ALA A 143 5.45 -16.46 10.39
CA ALA A 143 6.06 -15.14 10.58
C ALA A 143 6.74 -15.03 11.97
N PRO A 144 7.70 -14.10 12.15
CA PRO A 144 8.34 -13.88 13.45
C PRO A 144 7.32 -13.51 14.54
N PRO A 145 7.47 -13.98 15.79
CA PRO A 145 6.52 -13.73 16.87
C PRO A 145 6.25 -12.24 17.15
N GLU A 146 7.28 -11.39 17.00
CA GLU A 146 7.13 -9.93 17.17
C GLU A 146 6.23 -9.32 16.10
N TRP A 147 6.37 -9.80 14.87
CA TRP A 147 5.55 -9.37 13.74
C TRP A 147 4.10 -9.87 13.89
N THR A 148 3.92 -11.12 14.31
CA THR A 148 2.57 -11.67 14.53
C THR A 148 1.85 -10.97 15.68
N ALA A 149 2.54 -10.68 16.79
CA ALA A 149 1.98 -9.91 17.89
C ALA A 149 1.53 -8.51 17.45
N LYS A 150 2.30 -7.84 16.59
CA LYS A 150 1.96 -6.51 16.07
C LYS A 150 0.79 -6.52 15.08
N MET A 151 0.75 -7.51 14.17
CA MET A 151 -0.22 -7.55 13.07
C MET A 151 -1.52 -8.29 13.43
N TYR A 152 -1.45 -9.21 14.39
CA TYR A 152 -2.52 -10.15 14.74
C TYR A 152 -2.83 -10.19 16.25
N SER A 153 -2.53 -9.11 16.99
CA SER A 153 -2.78 -8.98 18.44
C SER A 153 -4.12 -9.54 18.91
N ASP A 154 -5.18 -9.38 18.09
CA ASP A 154 -6.55 -9.81 18.40
C ASP A 154 -7.11 -10.93 17.49
N LYS A 155 -6.28 -11.54 16.64
CA LYS A 155 -6.73 -12.40 15.52
C LYS A 155 -6.08 -13.78 15.48
N LYS A 156 -6.08 -14.49 16.61
CA LYS A 156 -5.55 -15.87 16.73
C LYS A 156 -6.15 -16.88 15.73
N HIS A 157 -7.40 -16.65 15.29
CA HIS A 157 -8.07 -17.53 14.32
C HIS A 157 -7.41 -17.57 12.93
N LEU A 158 -6.47 -16.66 12.64
CA LEU A 158 -5.76 -16.60 11.37
C LEU A 158 -4.47 -17.43 11.37
N GLU A 159 -4.01 -17.93 12.51
CA GLU A 159 -2.77 -18.71 12.59
C GLU A 159 -2.80 -19.98 11.70
N ASP A 160 -3.96 -20.64 11.63
CA ASP A 160 -4.16 -21.87 10.85
C ASP A 160 -4.64 -21.64 9.41
N VAL A 161 -4.68 -20.39 8.96
CA VAL A 161 -5.13 -20.04 7.60
C VAL A 161 -3.90 -19.94 6.68
N PRO A 162 -3.99 -20.40 5.42
CA PRO A 162 -2.93 -20.17 4.46
C PRO A 162 -2.64 -18.68 4.25
N HIS A 163 -1.36 -18.36 4.15
CA HIS A 163 -0.88 -17.00 3.93
C HIS A 163 -0.09 -16.91 2.64
N TYR A 164 -0.16 -15.77 1.98
CA TYR A 164 0.43 -15.55 0.67
C TYR A 164 1.41 -14.39 0.70
N LYS A 165 2.58 -14.59 0.10
CA LYS A 165 3.50 -13.51 -0.26
C LYS A 165 3.03 -12.93 -1.59
N VAL A 166 2.60 -11.67 -1.57
CA VAL A 166 2.04 -10.98 -2.73
C VAL A 166 2.88 -9.75 -3.03
N ILE A 167 3.29 -9.58 -4.28
CA ILE A 167 3.95 -8.36 -4.75
C ILE A 167 2.92 -7.45 -5.41
N PHE A 168 2.93 -6.18 -5.02
CA PHE A 168 2.08 -5.11 -5.54
C PHE A 168 2.92 -4.01 -6.17
N ASN A 169 2.26 -3.18 -6.98
CA ASN A 169 2.83 -1.91 -7.40
C ASN A 169 3.00 -0.96 -6.22
N GLY A 170 4.19 -0.37 -6.14
CA GLY A 170 4.46 0.70 -5.20
C GLY A 170 4.00 2.07 -5.70
N PRO A 171 4.18 3.12 -4.88
CA PRO A 171 3.77 4.49 -5.21
C PRO A 171 4.53 5.06 -6.41
N ASN A 172 5.73 4.52 -6.69
CA ASN A 172 6.56 4.92 -7.83
C ASN A 172 6.63 3.77 -8.85
N PRO A 173 6.81 4.06 -10.16
CA PRO A 173 6.85 3.03 -11.22
C PRO A 173 7.95 1.96 -11.08
N LYS A 174 8.93 2.19 -10.20
CA LYS A 174 10.03 1.25 -9.91
C LYS A 174 9.94 0.64 -8.51
N ALA A 175 9.03 1.12 -7.68
CA ALA A 175 8.84 0.63 -6.33
C ALA A 175 7.88 -0.55 -6.35
N ILE A 176 8.15 -1.53 -5.50
CA ILE A 176 7.24 -2.63 -5.21
C ILE A 176 6.82 -2.53 -3.74
N LEU A 177 5.64 -3.05 -3.44
CA LEU A 177 5.23 -3.33 -2.07
C LEU A 177 5.09 -4.84 -1.93
N VAL A 178 5.55 -5.38 -0.81
CA VAL A 178 5.44 -6.82 -0.51
C VAL A 178 4.49 -6.99 0.65
N GLY A 179 3.42 -7.76 0.43
CA GLY A 179 2.45 -8.11 1.46
C GLY A 179 2.55 -9.58 1.84
N TYR A 180 2.32 -9.87 3.12
CA TYR A 180 2.07 -11.22 3.60
C TYR A 180 0.64 -11.30 4.15
N ILE A 181 -0.25 -11.87 3.35
CA ILE A 181 -1.70 -11.65 3.45
C ILE A 181 -2.42 -12.99 3.64
N PRO A 182 -3.39 -13.09 4.56
CA PRO A 182 -4.17 -14.30 4.75
C PRO A 182 -5.09 -14.56 3.56
N GLN A 183 -5.34 -15.83 3.24
CA GLN A 183 -6.22 -16.27 2.16
C GLN A 183 -7.58 -15.58 2.13
N THR A 184 -8.17 -15.35 3.31
CA THR A 184 -9.50 -14.77 3.48
C THR A 184 -9.59 -13.32 3.00
N ALA A 185 -8.46 -12.60 3.01
CA ALA A 185 -8.36 -11.20 2.58
C ALA A 185 -8.04 -11.04 1.08
N LEU A 186 -7.84 -12.15 0.35
CA LEU A 186 -7.56 -12.14 -1.08
C LEU A 186 -8.76 -12.59 -1.90
N GLU A 187 -8.86 -12.05 -3.11
CA GLU A 187 -9.76 -12.51 -4.16
C GLU A 187 -9.00 -12.71 -5.48
N GLY A 188 -9.31 -13.78 -6.21
CA GLY A 188 -8.70 -14.05 -7.51
C GLY A 188 -9.22 -13.10 -8.59
N VAL A 189 -8.31 -12.58 -9.41
CA VAL A 189 -8.64 -11.67 -10.52
C VAL A 189 -8.17 -12.32 -11.82
N THR A 190 -9.00 -12.28 -12.86
CA THR A 190 -8.70 -12.84 -14.18
C THR A 190 -8.75 -11.76 -15.25
N GLY A 191 -8.05 -11.99 -16.37
CA GLY A 191 -8.05 -11.08 -17.53
C GLY A 191 -7.30 -9.77 -17.33
N ILE A 192 -6.56 -9.61 -16.22
CA ILE A 192 -5.75 -8.43 -15.93
C ILE A 192 -4.30 -8.86 -15.78
N LYS A 193 -3.42 -8.27 -16.59
CA LYS A 193 -1.96 -8.38 -16.43
C LYS A 193 -1.46 -7.11 -15.73
N PRO A 194 -1.18 -7.15 -14.41
CA PRO A 194 -0.56 -6.02 -13.74
C PRO A 194 0.88 -5.83 -14.24
N ASP A 195 1.28 -4.59 -14.44
CA ASP A 195 2.66 -4.22 -14.77
C ASP A 195 3.38 -3.86 -13.47
N ILE A 196 4.06 -4.85 -12.87
CA ILE A 196 4.76 -4.70 -11.59
C ILE A 196 6.25 -4.89 -11.83
N PRO A 197 7.10 -3.93 -11.42
CA PRO A 197 8.54 -4.06 -11.58
C PRO A 197 9.05 -5.29 -10.83
N THR A 198 10.14 -5.89 -11.28
CA THR A 198 10.82 -7.07 -10.68
C THR A 198 10.09 -8.43 -10.80
N LEU A 199 8.87 -8.49 -11.35
CA LEU A 199 8.20 -9.78 -11.59
C LEU A 199 9.00 -10.72 -12.50
N ASP A 200 9.80 -10.16 -13.41
CA ASP A 200 10.69 -10.92 -14.30
C ASP A 200 11.76 -11.71 -13.55
N SER A 201 11.99 -11.47 -12.24
CA SER A 201 12.87 -12.30 -11.42
C SER A 201 12.21 -13.60 -10.95
N TYR A 202 10.87 -13.62 -10.88
CA TYR A 202 10.06 -14.76 -10.42
C TYR A 202 9.41 -15.51 -11.60
N PHE A 203 9.08 -14.78 -12.66
CA PHE A 203 8.26 -15.26 -13.76
C PHE A 203 8.95 -15.05 -15.11
N THR A 204 8.53 -15.84 -16.10
CA THR A 204 9.04 -15.76 -17.48
C THR A 204 8.14 -14.94 -18.38
N HIS A 205 6.82 -15.16 -18.28
CA HIS A 205 5.81 -14.47 -19.07
C HIS A 205 4.43 -14.62 -18.41
N PHE A 206 3.44 -13.92 -18.95
CA PHE A 206 2.04 -14.04 -18.58
C PHE A 206 1.32 -14.86 -19.66
N ASP A 207 0.62 -15.92 -19.28
CA ASP A 207 -0.05 -16.85 -20.22
C ASP A 207 -1.47 -16.40 -20.64
N GLY A 208 -1.98 -15.31 -20.05
CA GLY A 208 -3.34 -14.80 -20.24
C GLY A 208 -4.23 -14.97 -19.02
N GLU A 209 -3.89 -15.90 -18.12
CA GLU A 209 -4.59 -16.14 -16.86
C GLU A 209 -3.69 -15.86 -15.64
N ARG A 210 -2.41 -16.22 -15.72
CA ARG A 210 -1.42 -16.12 -14.65
C ARG A 210 0.01 -15.93 -15.18
N PHE A 211 0.92 -15.62 -14.28
CA PHE A 211 2.34 -15.58 -14.57
C PHE A 211 2.96 -16.98 -14.48
N ILE A 212 3.77 -17.34 -15.49
CA ILE A 212 4.46 -18.63 -15.55
C ILE A 212 5.79 -18.53 -14.80
N MET A 213 5.92 -19.34 -13.75
CA MET A 213 7.09 -19.41 -12.89
C MET A 213 8.38 -19.68 -13.67
N GLN A 214 9.48 -19.07 -13.21
CA GLN A 214 10.82 -19.51 -13.58
C GLN A 214 11.14 -20.90 -13.02
N ALA A 215 12.16 -21.56 -13.59
CA ALA A 215 12.54 -22.92 -13.21
C ALA A 215 12.84 -23.08 -11.71
N TRP A 216 13.49 -22.08 -11.09
CA TRP A 216 13.83 -22.12 -9.67
C TRP A 216 12.59 -22.04 -8.78
N LEU A 217 11.62 -21.18 -9.12
CA LEU A 217 10.39 -21.02 -8.35
C LEU A 217 9.46 -22.22 -8.53
N LYS A 218 9.40 -22.77 -9.76
CA LYS A 218 8.71 -24.02 -10.05
C LYS A 218 9.29 -25.22 -9.29
N ALA A 219 10.60 -25.23 -9.01
CA ALA A 219 11.21 -26.28 -8.20
C ALA A 219 10.75 -26.23 -6.73
N LEU A 220 10.42 -25.04 -6.22
CA LEU A 220 9.86 -24.85 -4.87
C LEU A 220 8.35 -25.15 -4.83
N TYR A 221 7.62 -24.81 -5.89
CA TYR A 221 6.17 -25.00 -6.02
C TYR A 221 5.83 -25.92 -7.21
N PRO A 222 6.18 -27.22 -7.17
CA PRO A 222 6.07 -28.11 -8.33
C PRO A 222 4.63 -28.42 -8.77
N HIS A 223 3.65 -28.21 -7.88
CA HIS A 223 2.23 -28.54 -8.10
C HIS A 223 1.35 -27.31 -8.39
N ASP A 224 1.97 -26.14 -8.51
CA ASP A 224 1.29 -24.86 -8.79
C ASP A 224 1.22 -24.56 -10.29
#